data_AF-A0A9E0TB82-F1
#
_entry.id   AF-A0A9E0TB82-F1
#
_cell.length_a   1.000
_cell.length_b   1.000
_cell.length_c   1.000
_cell.angle_alpha   90.00
_cell.angle_beta   90.00
_cell.angle_gamma   90.00
#
_symmetry.space_group_name_H-M   'P 1'
#
loop_
_entity.id
_entity.type
_entity.pdbx_description
1 polymer ?
#
loop_
_entity_poly.entity_id
_entity_poly.type
_entity_poly.pdbx_seq_one_letter_code
_entity_poly.pdbx_strand_id
1 'polypeptide(L)'
;MNQRLYDSATAEALMKFAYPEYGQQDLKPYEIKENGVCATEAFRDVCQPGTVFNWTPADEMGWPGSPNPDTAPFLPIPFDAAQLAAAMIDGAGQSITHSMEHRLGYPLDDDALNRFSDRMRWMRDALAEAYQLAAAAQLVVGEFDHKSEARAYALAGQYEDANGAANEREGVFAPDVSEGERRIRRERAATSVLPLKMALDSAMDANAKEWRQWRTAMVHQLLSPKTPEPAAEPAQPQAAAPAPVVAEIVSSAPGNGKLWTPERLADAKAYRQKHGTKKTAEHFGVSEQLIRQKLPSEKPIPKGYSAFTHRPK
;
A
#
# COMPACT_ATOMS: atom_id res chain seq x y z
N MET A 1 0.80 19.44 -15.46
CA MET A 1 -0.13 19.94 -14.43
C MET A 1 0.73 20.30 -13.23
N ASN A 2 0.63 21.51 -12.69
CA ASN A 2 1.37 21.86 -11.46
C ASN A 2 0.81 21.01 -10.31
N GLN A 3 1.68 20.28 -9.60
CA GLN A 3 1.29 19.56 -8.39
C GLN A 3 0.84 20.56 -7.33
N ARG A 4 -0.29 20.26 -6.68
CA ARG A 4 -0.79 21.04 -5.55
C ARG A 4 0.13 20.83 -4.35
N LEU A 5 0.48 21.93 -3.70
CA LEU A 5 1.24 21.91 -2.46
C LEU A 5 0.31 22.08 -1.25
N TYR A 6 0.59 21.31 -0.21
CA TYR A 6 -0.07 21.29 1.08
C TYR A 6 0.88 21.87 2.14
N ASP A 7 0.30 22.48 3.15
CA ASP A 7 1.01 23.30 4.14
C ASP A 7 1.16 22.63 5.51
N SER A 8 1.72 23.38 6.46
CA SER A 8 1.92 22.90 7.84
C SER A 8 0.60 22.56 8.55
N ALA A 9 -0.47 23.34 8.32
CA ALA A 9 -1.79 23.02 8.86
C ALA A 9 -2.28 21.67 8.34
N THR A 10 -1.94 21.35 7.09
CA THR A 10 -2.26 20.06 6.50
C THR A 10 -1.54 18.90 7.16
N ALA A 11 -0.22 19.04 7.33
CA ALA A 11 0.59 18.06 8.05
C ALA A 11 0.09 17.86 9.49
N GLU A 12 -0.25 18.94 10.21
CA GLU A 12 -0.70 18.87 11.60
C GLU A 12 -1.99 18.07 11.76
N ALA A 13 -2.99 18.26 10.89
CA ALA A 13 -4.21 17.47 11.00
C ALA A 13 -4.03 16.02 10.60
N LEU A 14 -3.17 15.72 9.61
CA LEU A 14 -2.83 14.33 9.25
C LEU A 14 -2.20 13.61 10.46
N MET A 15 -1.28 14.28 11.16
CA MET A 15 -0.64 13.69 12.33
C MET A 15 -1.59 13.55 13.53
N LYS A 16 -2.46 14.54 13.78
CA LYS A 16 -3.52 14.41 14.80
C LYS A 16 -4.51 13.29 14.49
N PHE A 17 -4.80 13.07 13.21
CA PHE A 17 -5.64 11.97 12.77
C PHE A 17 -4.94 10.61 12.94
N ALA A 18 -3.63 10.54 12.66
CA ALA A 18 -2.86 9.31 12.78
C ALA A 18 -2.54 8.89 14.22
N TYR A 19 -2.52 9.86 15.15
CA TYR A 19 -2.14 9.67 16.55
C TYR A 19 -3.13 10.35 17.50
N PRO A 20 -4.43 9.97 17.47
CA PRO A 20 -5.48 10.63 18.26
C PRO A 20 -5.30 10.44 19.77
N GLU A 21 -4.64 9.36 20.20
CA GLU A 21 -4.40 9.01 21.59
C GLU A 21 -3.28 9.82 22.25
N TYR A 22 -2.38 10.43 21.47
CA TYR A 22 -1.25 11.15 22.02
C TYR A 22 -1.62 12.58 22.43
N GLY A 23 -1.68 12.83 23.75
CA GLY A 23 -1.91 14.14 24.35
C GLY A 23 -0.73 15.10 24.20
N GLN A 24 -0.76 16.24 24.90
CA GLN A 24 0.38 17.17 24.93
C GLN A 24 1.58 16.65 25.74
N GLN A 25 1.37 15.65 26.61
CA GLN A 25 2.39 15.15 27.56
C GLN A 25 2.97 13.79 27.17
N ASP A 26 2.42 13.12 26.15
CA ASP A 26 2.90 11.81 25.71
C ASP A 26 4.03 11.97 24.70
N LEU A 27 5.01 11.06 24.76
CA LEU A 27 6.12 11.02 23.81
C LEU A 27 5.62 10.58 22.44
N LYS A 28 5.32 11.55 21.57
CA LYS A 28 4.88 11.30 20.20
C LYS A 28 6.03 10.73 19.37
N PRO A 29 5.76 9.87 18.38
CA PRO A 29 6.79 9.41 17.45
C PRO A 29 7.18 10.46 16.41
N TYR A 30 6.59 11.67 16.46
CA TYR A 30 6.83 12.74 15.51
C TYR A 30 6.86 14.13 16.17
N GLU A 31 7.54 15.05 15.52
CA GLU A 31 7.52 16.48 15.80
C GLU A 31 7.36 17.28 14.50
N ILE A 32 6.65 18.40 14.55
CA ILE A 32 6.47 19.28 13.40
C ILE A 32 7.46 20.44 13.53
N LYS A 33 8.41 20.51 12.60
CA LYS A 33 9.42 21.56 12.47
C LYS A 33 9.10 22.47 11.29
N GLU A 34 9.86 23.54 11.15
CA GLU A 34 9.72 24.49 10.03
C GLU A 34 9.93 23.81 8.66
N ASN A 35 10.85 22.84 8.57
CA ASN A 35 11.17 22.13 7.34
C ASN A 35 10.27 20.91 7.05
N GLY A 36 9.46 20.45 8.02
CA GLY A 36 8.61 19.28 7.84
C GLY A 36 8.30 18.52 9.14
N VAL A 37 7.66 17.37 8.99
CA VAL A 37 7.41 16.42 10.06
C VAL A 37 8.58 15.46 10.18
N CYS A 38 9.21 15.43 11.35
CA CYS A 38 10.37 14.60 11.66
C CYS A 38 10.00 13.57 12.73
N ALA A 39 10.71 12.44 12.76
CA ALA A 39 10.64 11.55 13.92
C ALA A 39 11.33 12.23 15.12
N THR A 40 10.75 12.08 16.32
CA THR A 40 11.31 12.68 17.55
C THR A 40 12.58 11.95 17.98
N GLU A 41 13.66 12.68 18.29
CA GLU A 41 14.93 12.08 18.75
C GLU A 41 14.75 11.15 19.95
N ALA A 42 13.98 11.58 20.95
CA ALA A 42 13.68 10.74 22.11
C ALA A 42 12.93 9.43 21.76
N PHE A 43 12.17 9.41 20.65
CA PHE A 43 11.57 8.18 20.14
C PHE A 43 12.61 7.33 19.38
N ARG A 44 13.52 7.97 18.64
CA ARG A 44 14.66 7.29 17.99
C ARG A 44 15.61 6.66 19.00
N ASP A 45 15.84 7.28 20.15
CA ASP A 45 16.76 6.76 21.17
C ASP A 45 16.26 5.44 21.80
N VAL A 46 14.95 5.25 21.87
CA VAL A 46 14.32 4.03 22.41
C VAL A 46 13.99 3.00 21.32
N CYS A 47 14.02 3.39 20.05
CA CYS A 47 13.79 2.52 18.89
C CYS A 47 15.11 2.18 18.20
N GLN A 48 15.50 0.90 18.20
CA GLN A 48 16.76 0.49 17.56
C GLN A 48 16.83 0.96 16.09
N PRO A 49 18.02 1.39 15.60
CA PRO A 49 18.20 1.75 14.20
C PRO A 49 17.72 0.64 13.26
N GLY A 50 16.95 1.00 12.23
CA GLY A 50 16.35 0.05 11.29
C GLY A 50 14.98 -0.52 11.71
N THR A 51 14.44 -0.10 12.86
CA THR A 51 13.03 -0.34 13.20
C THR A 51 12.10 0.59 12.41
N VAL A 52 10.87 0.11 12.18
CA VAL A 52 9.80 0.77 11.41
C VAL A 52 9.77 2.27 11.68
N PHE A 53 9.67 2.69 12.95
CA PHE A 53 9.45 4.09 13.32
C PHE A 53 10.61 5.07 13.06
N ASN A 54 11.84 4.61 12.82
CA ASN A 54 12.95 5.51 12.49
C ASN A 54 13.09 5.77 10.97
N TRP A 55 12.24 5.13 10.16
CA TRP A 55 12.33 5.23 8.70
C TRP A 55 11.79 6.55 8.16
N THR A 56 12.43 7.05 7.11
CA THR A 56 12.00 8.19 6.28
C THR A 56 12.09 7.83 4.80
N PRO A 57 11.35 8.50 3.89
CA PRO A 57 11.53 8.29 2.45
C PRO A 57 12.98 8.54 1.99
N ALA A 58 13.70 9.44 2.66
CA ALA A 58 15.08 9.77 2.33
C ALA A 58 16.05 8.57 2.43
N ASP A 59 15.75 7.60 3.29
CA ASP A 59 16.52 6.34 3.40
C ASP A 59 16.56 5.56 2.08
N GLU A 60 15.56 5.76 1.22
CA GLU A 60 15.40 5.05 -0.06
C GLU A 60 15.72 5.92 -1.27
N MET A 61 16.04 7.21 -1.08
CA MET A 61 16.28 8.11 -2.20
C MET A 61 17.65 7.82 -2.83
N GLY A 62 18.75 7.83 -2.08
CA GLY A 62 20.08 7.34 -2.53
C GLY A 62 20.67 7.91 -3.85
N TRP A 63 19.95 8.78 -4.57
CA TRP A 63 20.34 9.40 -5.83
C TRP A 63 21.11 10.70 -5.59
N PRO A 64 21.89 11.19 -6.56
CA PRO A 64 22.62 12.46 -6.42
C PRO A 64 21.68 13.60 -6.01
N GLY A 65 22.00 14.28 -4.90
CA GLY A 65 21.18 15.37 -4.35
C GLY A 65 20.06 14.92 -3.41
N SER A 66 19.97 13.64 -3.04
CA SER A 66 19.04 13.16 -2.02
C SER A 66 19.31 13.83 -0.65
N PRO A 67 18.26 14.12 0.14
CA PRO A 67 18.42 14.67 1.47
C PRO A 67 19.04 13.64 2.43
N ASN A 68 19.71 14.11 3.49
CA ASN A 68 20.28 13.24 4.51
C ASN A 68 19.14 12.57 5.32
N PRO A 69 19.03 11.22 5.36
CA PRO A 69 17.96 10.54 6.10
C PRO A 69 17.91 10.87 7.59
N ASP A 70 19.07 11.17 8.20
CA ASP A 70 19.13 11.47 9.64
C ASP A 70 18.45 12.80 9.98
N THR A 71 18.43 13.75 9.06
CA THR A 71 17.92 15.12 9.29
C THR A 71 16.72 15.48 8.42
N ALA A 72 16.43 14.67 7.40
CA ALA A 72 15.29 14.87 6.53
C ALA A 72 13.98 14.64 7.29
N PRO A 73 12.96 15.50 7.07
CA PRO A 73 11.62 15.17 7.51
C PRO A 73 11.11 13.95 6.72
N PHE A 74 10.34 13.08 7.38
CA PHE A 74 9.64 12.02 6.66
C PHE A 74 8.50 12.59 5.80
N LEU A 75 7.98 13.78 6.14
CA LEU A 75 7.06 14.55 5.33
C LEU A 75 7.51 16.03 5.29
N PRO A 76 8.04 16.54 4.15
CA PRO A 76 8.46 17.93 4.06
C PRO A 76 7.30 18.92 4.22
N ILE A 77 7.59 20.18 4.54
CA ILE A 77 6.60 21.27 4.48
C ILE A 77 7.20 22.43 3.65
N PRO A 78 6.49 22.92 2.61
CA PRO A 78 5.27 22.34 2.04
C PRO A 78 5.53 20.98 1.37
N PHE A 79 4.47 20.18 1.16
CA PHE A 79 4.56 18.90 0.47
C PHE A 79 3.53 18.74 -0.65
N ASP A 80 3.82 17.86 -1.61
CA ASP A 80 2.83 17.38 -2.58
C ASP A 80 2.25 15.99 -2.18
N ALA A 81 1.23 15.55 -2.92
CA ALA A 81 0.60 14.27 -2.68
C ALA A 81 1.52 13.05 -2.91
N ALA A 82 2.56 13.16 -3.72
CA ALA A 82 3.52 12.07 -3.94
C ALA A 82 4.46 11.91 -2.73
N GLN A 83 4.88 13.02 -2.14
CA GLN A 83 5.63 13.07 -0.88
C GLN A 83 4.80 12.53 0.28
N LEU A 84 3.51 12.88 0.35
CA LEU A 84 2.60 12.26 1.33
C LEU A 84 2.45 10.75 1.10
N ALA A 85 2.26 10.31 -0.15
CA ALA A 85 2.20 8.90 -0.47
C ALA A 85 3.47 8.14 -0.06
N ALA A 86 4.65 8.72 -0.32
CA ALA A 86 5.93 8.13 0.05
C ALA A 86 6.10 8.06 1.58
N ALA A 87 5.73 9.12 2.31
CA ALA A 87 5.75 9.17 3.76
C ALA A 87 4.85 8.11 4.42
N MET A 88 3.74 7.76 3.77
CA MET A 88 2.75 6.79 4.26
C MET A 88 3.17 5.32 4.08
N ILE A 89 4.24 5.02 3.35
CA ILE A 89 4.63 3.63 3.06
C ILE A 89 5.09 2.92 4.34
N ASP A 90 5.88 3.59 5.18
CA ASP A 90 6.53 2.98 6.35
C ASP A 90 6.79 4.06 7.43
N GLY A 91 7.32 3.64 8.58
CA GLY A 91 7.64 4.50 9.71
C GLY A 91 6.47 5.27 10.28
N ALA A 92 6.76 6.44 10.84
CA ALA A 92 5.75 7.22 11.56
C ALA A 92 4.60 7.68 10.66
N GLY A 93 4.82 7.82 9.34
CA GLY A 93 3.76 8.16 8.40
C GLY A 93 2.80 7.00 8.11
N GLN A 94 3.21 5.74 8.31
CA GLN A 94 2.37 4.57 8.10
C GLN A 94 1.13 4.56 9.00
N SER A 95 1.17 5.22 10.17
CA SER A 95 0.02 5.35 11.07
C SER A 95 -1.16 6.10 10.45
N ILE A 96 -0.93 6.93 9.43
CA ILE A 96 -2.01 7.54 8.64
C ILE A 96 -2.80 6.44 7.92
N THR A 97 -2.12 5.47 7.30
CA THR A 97 -2.79 4.39 6.55
C THR A 97 -3.52 3.43 7.49
N HIS A 98 -2.94 3.16 8.67
CA HIS A 98 -3.60 2.40 9.73
C HIS A 98 -4.88 3.09 10.19
N SER A 99 -4.84 4.39 10.45
CA SER A 99 -6.01 5.17 10.87
C SER A 99 -7.06 5.30 9.77
N MET A 100 -6.63 5.30 8.50
CA MET A 100 -7.53 5.20 7.36
C MET A 100 -8.19 3.82 7.26
N GLU A 101 -7.62 2.76 7.83
CA GLU A 101 -8.05 1.38 7.63
C GLU A 101 -8.09 0.98 6.14
N HIS A 102 -7.27 1.65 5.32
CA HIS A 102 -7.18 1.45 3.88
C HIS A 102 -5.73 1.25 3.48
N ARG A 103 -5.49 0.17 2.74
CA ARG A 103 -4.16 -0.19 2.25
C ARG A 103 -3.71 0.80 1.17
N LEU A 104 -2.49 1.31 1.33
CA LEU A 104 -1.83 2.12 0.33
C LEU A 104 -1.56 1.30 -0.94
N GLY A 105 -1.65 1.92 -2.12
CA GLY A 105 -1.54 1.21 -3.41
C GLY A 105 -2.90 0.80 -4.01
N TYR A 106 -3.99 1.03 -3.28
CA TYR A 106 -5.36 0.90 -3.79
C TYR A 106 -6.07 2.25 -3.73
N PRO A 107 -6.88 2.63 -4.73
CA PRO A 107 -7.68 3.84 -4.64
C PRO A 107 -8.63 3.78 -3.45
N LEU A 108 -8.83 4.92 -2.78
CA LEU A 108 -9.92 5.07 -1.81
C LEU A 108 -11.26 5.02 -2.55
N ASP A 109 -12.26 4.40 -1.92
CA ASP A 109 -13.64 4.59 -2.35
C ASP A 109 -14.16 5.97 -1.88
N ASP A 110 -15.27 6.43 -2.48
CA ASP A 110 -15.83 7.74 -2.18
C ASP A 110 -16.29 7.87 -0.72
N ASP A 111 -16.57 6.74 -0.05
CA ASP A 111 -17.09 6.71 1.32
C ASP A 111 -15.98 6.78 2.38
N ALA A 112 -14.76 6.33 2.09
CA ALA A 112 -13.62 6.33 3.02
C ALA A 112 -13.30 7.72 3.60
N LEU A 113 -13.58 8.76 2.83
CA LEU A 113 -13.32 10.17 3.19
C LEU A 113 -14.52 10.86 3.84
N ASN A 114 -15.70 10.23 3.89
CA ASN A 114 -16.92 10.82 4.46
C ASN A 114 -16.85 11.02 5.98
N ARG A 115 -15.91 10.36 6.65
CA ARG A 115 -15.63 10.56 8.09
C ARG A 115 -15.05 11.94 8.40
N PHE A 116 -14.51 12.64 7.40
CA PHE A 116 -13.89 13.94 7.56
C PHE A 116 -14.89 15.07 7.26
N SER A 117 -14.96 16.04 8.16
CA SER A 117 -15.83 17.21 7.97
C SER A 117 -15.42 18.03 6.75
N ASP A 118 -16.35 18.79 6.17
CA ASP A 118 -16.07 19.69 5.04
C ASP A 118 -15.01 20.76 5.35
N ARG A 119 -14.83 21.11 6.64
CA ARG A 119 -13.77 22.03 7.08
C ARG A 119 -12.36 21.45 6.91
N MET A 120 -12.24 20.14 6.71
CA MET A 120 -10.99 19.41 6.46
C MET A 120 -10.86 18.99 4.99
N ARG A 121 -11.52 19.71 4.06
CA ARG A 121 -11.47 19.41 2.61
C ARG A 121 -10.06 19.27 2.06
N TRP A 122 -9.14 20.12 2.51
CA TRP A 122 -7.73 20.08 2.10
C TRP A 122 -7.04 18.77 2.50
N MET A 123 -7.38 18.19 3.65
CA MET A 123 -6.84 16.90 4.11
C MET A 123 -7.40 15.76 3.28
N ARG A 124 -8.71 15.82 2.99
CA ARG A 124 -9.39 14.87 2.11
C ARG A 124 -8.76 14.86 0.72
N ASP A 125 -8.52 16.03 0.15
CA ASP A 125 -7.89 16.19 -1.16
C ASP A 125 -6.46 15.60 -1.14
N ALA A 126 -5.66 15.91 -0.10
CA ALA A 126 -4.30 15.37 0.04
C ALA A 126 -4.29 13.83 0.12
N LEU A 127 -5.16 13.24 0.94
CA LEU A 127 -5.29 11.79 1.07
C LEU A 127 -5.78 11.15 -0.23
N ALA A 128 -6.81 11.71 -0.86
CA ALA A 128 -7.35 11.20 -2.12
C ALA A 128 -6.27 11.16 -3.22
N GLU A 129 -5.56 12.27 -3.40
CA GLU A 129 -4.48 12.39 -4.38
C GLU A 129 -3.32 11.44 -4.04
N ALA A 130 -2.93 11.33 -2.77
CA ALA A 130 -1.83 10.45 -2.35
C ALA A 130 -2.15 8.96 -2.59
N TYR A 131 -3.37 8.52 -2.26
CA TYR A 131 -3.81 7.14 -2.54
C TYR A 131 -3.92 6.86 -4.04
N GLN A 132 -4.38 7.83 -4.83
CA GLN A 132 -4.39 7.71 -6.30
C GLN A 132 -2.98 7.57 -6.87
N LEU A 133 -2.02 8.39 -6.41
CA LEU A 133 -0.63 8.32 -6.86
C LEU A 133 0.05 7.03 -6.42
N ALA A 134 -0.20 6.57 -5.19
CA ALA A 134 0.29 5.29 -4.72
C ALA A 134 -0.27 4.12 -5.54
N ALA A 135 -1.55 4.15 -5.88
CA ALA A 135 -2.16 3.14 -6.75
C ALA A 135 -1.54 3.14 -8.15
N ALA A 136 -1.30 4.33 -8.72
CA ALA A 136 -0.62 4.45 -10.01
C ALA A 136 0.84 3.95 -9.95
N ALA A 137 1.57 4.24 -8.87
CA ALA A 137 2.93 3.73 -8.67
C ALA A 137 2.94 2.21 -8.52
N GLN A 138 2.00 1.63 -7.78
CA GLN A 138 1.88 0.18 -7.60
C GLN A 138 1.60 -0.55 -8.93
N LEU A 139 0.85 0.05 -9.87
CA LEU A 139 0.68 -0.53 -11.21
C LEU A 139 1.99 -0.69 -11.99
N VAL A 140 3.01 0.12 -11.66
CA VAL A 140 4.34 0.05 -12.28
C VAL A 140 5.27 -0.86 -11.49
N VAL A 141 5.28 -0.74 -10.16
CA VAL A 141 6.20 -1.47 -9.26
C VAL A 141 5.77 -2.93 -9.06
N GLY A 142 4.47 -3.20 -9.10
CA GLY A 142 3.88 -4.45 -8.65
C GLY A 142 3.39 -4.37 -7.21
N GLU A 143 2.44 -5.23 -6.86
CA GLU A 143 1.93 -5.38 -5.50
C GLU A 143 2.92 -6.14 -4.61
N PHE A 144 3.04 -5.75 -3.36
CA PHE A 144 3.78 -6.50 -2.35
C PHE A 144 3.10 -7.84 -2.02
N ASP A 145 3.87 -8.92 -1.82
CA ASP A 145 3.28 -10.23 -1.51
C ASP A 145 2.77 -10.32 -0.06
N HIS A 146 1.60 -9.72 0.16
CA HIS A 146 0.89 -9.78 1.44
C HIS A 146 0.51 -11.21 1.87
N LYS A 147 0.49 -12.19 0.95
CA LYS A 147 0.24 -13.59 1.33
C LYS A 147 1.48 -14.21 1.95
N SER A 148 2.67 -13.88 1.46
CA SER A 148 3.93 -14.27 2.10
C SER A 148 4.08 -13.63 3.48
N GLU A 149 3.76 -12.34 3.60
CA GLU A 149 3.71 -11.64 4.88
C GLU A 149 2.77 -12.32 5.88
N ALA A 150 1.51 -12.57 5.49
CA ALA A 150 0.54 -13.22 6.36
C ALA A 150 0.98 -14.63 6.81
N ARG A 151 1.70 -15.36 5.94
CA ARG A 151 2.27 -16.67 6.30
C ARG A 151 3.40 -16.54 7.31
N ALA A 152 4.27 -15.54 7.19
CA ALA A 152 5.34 -15.28 8.17
C ALA A 152 4.75 -14.95 9.56
N TYR A 153 3.69 -14.12 9.62
CA TYR A 153 2.99 -13.84 10.87
C TYR A 153 2.25 -15.05 11.44
N ALA A 154 1.62 -15.87 10.60
CA ALA A 154 1.00 -17.12 11.05
C ALA A 154 2.05 -18.07 11.66
N LEU A 155 3.26 -18.11 11.08
CA LEU A 155 4.37 -18.90 11.60
C LEU A 155 4.88 -18.36 12.94
N ALA A 156 4.84 -17.03 13.14
CA ALA A 156 5.18 -16.40 14.41
C ALA A 156 4.22 -16.83 15.53
N GLY A 157 2.91 -16.81 15.26
CA GLY A 157 1.90 -17.31 16.19
C GLY A 157 2.09 -18.79 16.52
N GLN A 158 2.33 -19.64 15.50
CA GLN A 158 2.63 -21.06 15.72
C GLN A 158 3.87 -21.27 16.59
N TYR A 159 4.93 -20.47 16.39
CA TYR A 159 6.14 -20.53 17.21
C TYR A 159 5.86 -20.12 18.65
N GLU A 160 5.12 -19.03 18.88
CA GLU A 160 4.75 -18.57 20.22
C GLU A 160 3.97 -19.63 20.99
N ASP A 161 2.93 -20.19 20.37
CA ASP A 161 2.12 -21.27 20.93
C ASP A 161 2.96 -22.51 21.24
N ALA A 162 3.78 -22.96 20.30
CA ALA A 162 4.63 -24.14 20.47
C ALA A 162 5.71 -23.93 21.54
N ASN A 163 6.29 -22.74 21.62
CA ASN A 163 7.28 -22.38 22.63
C ASN A 163 6.64 -22.30 24.03
N GLY A 164 5.42 -21.77 24.14
CA GLY A 164 4.60 -21.83 25.36
C GLY A 164 4.35 -23.26 25.81
N ALA A 165 3.80 -24.10 24.93
CA ALA A 165 3.52 -25.51 25.21
C ALA A 165 4.79 -26.31 25.56
N ALA A 166 5.92 -26.03 24.91
CA ALA A 166 7.20 -26.66 25.23
C ALA A 166 7.70 -26.28 26.62
N ASN A 167 7.56 -25.02 27.02
CA ASN A 167 7.91 -24.57 28.38
C ASN A 167 7.05 -25.22 29.45
N GLU A 168 5.74 -25.38 29.18
CA GLU A 168 4.82 -26.07 30.08
C GLU A 168 5.17 -27.54 30.22
N ARG A 169 5.41 -28.24 29.09
CA ARG A 169 5.78 -29.67 29.07
C ARG A 169 7.07 -29.95 29.84
N GLU A 170 8.07 -29.08 29.69
CA GLU A 170 9.34 -29.20 30.42
C GLU A 170 9.25 -28.68 31.87
N GLY A 171 8.13 -28.06 32.26
CA GLY A 171 7.93 -27.47 33.58
C GLY A 171 8.97 -26.40 33.90
N VAL A 172 9.30 -25.53 32.94
CA VAL A 172 10.31 -24.46 33.08
C VAL A 172 9.95 -23.51 34.24
N PHE A 173 8.66 -23.23 34.42
CA PHE A 173 8.14 -22.31 35.43
C PHE A 173 7.67 -23.01 36.72
N ALA A 174 8.04 -24.27 36.94
CA ALA A 174 7.69 -24.97 38.18
C ALA A 174 8.34 -24.27 39.40
N PRO A 175 7.60 -24.09 40.51
CA PRO A 175 8.00 -23.23 41.62
C PRO A 175 9.20 -23.76 42.41
N ASP A 176 9.36 -25.09 42.49
CA ASP A 176 10.36 -25.75 43.35
C ASP A 176 11.62 -26.22 42.60
N VAL A 177 11.96 -25.57 41.49
CA VAL A 177 13.07 -25.96 40.62
C VAL A 177 14.24 -24.99 40.77
N SER A 178 15.45 -25.54 40.95
CA SER A 178 16.68 -24.74 40.99
C SER A 178 16.93 -24.04 39.66
N GLU A 179 17.63 -22.91 39.69
CA GLU A 179 17.94 -22.15 38.47
C GLU A 179 18.74 -22.98 37.44
N GLY A 180 19.63 -23.86 37.91
CA GLY A 180 20.39 -24.75 37.04
C GLY A 180 19.50 -25.75 36.28
N GLU A 181 18.53 -26.36 36.97
CA GLU A 181 17.57 -27.27 36.35
C GLU A 181 16.58 -26.52 35.44
N ARG A 182 16.17 -25.30 35.81
CA ARG A 182 15.34 -24.43 34.97
C ARG A 182 16.03 -24.12 33.64
N ARG A 183 17.32 -23.80 33.65
CA ARG A 183 18.10 -23.57 32.42
C ARG A 183 18.13 -24.81 31.53
N ILE A 184 18.39 -25.99 32.10
CA ILE A 184 18.40 -27.25 31.35
C ILE A 184 17.01 -27.54 30.74
N ARG A 185 15.93 -27.31 31.48
CA ARG A 185 14.55 -27.43 30.97
C ARG A 185 14.27 -26.45 29.84
N ARG A 186 14.72 -25.20 29.96
CA ARG A 186 14.56 -24.18 28.92
C ARG A 186 15.34 -24.54 27.66
N GLU A 187 16.54 -25.10 27.80
CA GLU A 187 17.32 -25.62 26.67
C GLU A 187 16.59 -26.76 25.96
N ARG A 188 16.04 -27.75 26.70
CA ARG A 188 15.23 -28.83 26.11
C ARG A 188 13.99 -28.30 25.37
N ALA A 189 13.26 -27.36 26.00
CA ALA A 189 12.10 -26.71 25.38
C ALA A 189 12.51 -26.00 24.07
N ALA A 190 13.58 -25.20 24.12
CA ALA A 190 14.10 -24.45 22.98
C ALA A 190 14.57 -25.39 21.85
N THR A 191 15.28 -26.48 22.16
CA THR A 191 15.68 -27.48 21.17
C THR A 191 14.47 -28.10 20.47
N SER A 192 13.38 -28.37 21.20
CA SER A 192 12.18 -28.98 20.63
C SER A 192 11.45 -28.08 19.61
N VAL A 193 11.58 -26.76 19.74
CA VAL A 193 10.95 -25.77 18.83
C VAL A 193 11.94 -25.16 17.84
N LEU A 194 13.21 -25.60 17.85
CA LEU A 194 14.27 -25.03 17.03
C LEU A 194 13.95 -25.05 15.53
N PRO A 195 13.42 -26.14 14.92
CA PRO A 195 13.08 -26.13 13.49
C PRO A 195 12.03 -25.07 13.14
N LEU A 196 11.06 -24.87 14.04
CA LEU A 196 10.00 -23.88 13.86
C LEU A 196 10.55 -22.46 13.99
N LYS A 197 11.45 -22.22 14.95
CA LYS A 197 12.18 -20.96 15.08
C LYS A 197 13.00 -20.65 13.83
N MET A 198 13.76 -21.60 13.30
CA MET A 198 14.55 -21.40 12.08
C MET A 198 13.68 -21.08 10.86
N ALA A 199 12.53 -21.75 10.73
CA ALA A 199 11.57 -21.45 9.67
C ALA A 199 10.97 -20.04 9.83
N LEU A 200 10.63 -19.63 11.06
CA LEU A 200 10.16 -18.28 11.37
C LEU A 200 11.20 -17.23 11.01
N ASP A 201 12.43 -17.38 11.51
CA ASP A 201 13.51 -16.42 11.26
C ASP A 201 13.75 -16.30 9.74
N SER A 202 13.80 -17.42 9.02
CA SER A 202 13.94 -17.41 7.56
C SER A 202 12.77 -16.74 6.82
N ALA A 203 11.53 -16.93 7.27
CA ALA A 203 10.35 -16.32 6.66
C ALA A 203 10.30 -14.81 6.91
N MET A 204 10.62 -14.37 8.13
CA MET A 204 10.70 -12.96 8.50
C MET A 204 11.80 -12.24 7.73
N ASP A 205 12.99 -12.86 7.59
CA ASP A 205 14.09 -12.29 6.81
C ASP A 205 13.74 -12.15 5.33
N ALA A 206 13.07 -13.15 4.75
CA ALA A 206 12.62 -13.09 3.36
C ALA A 206 11.59 -11.96 3.17
N ASN A 207 10.59 -11.88 4.05
CA ASN A 207 9.56 -10.84 4.02
C ASN A 207 10.17 -9.44 4.18
N ALA A 208 11.12 -9.25 5.12
CA ALA A 208 11.78 -7.97 5.33
C ALA A 208 12.62 -7.51 4.12
N LYS A 209 13.28 -8.46 3.43
CA LYS A 209 14.02 -8.17 2.19
C LYS A 209 13.09 -7.76 1.07
N GLU A 210 11.99 -8.49 0.88
CA GLU A 210 11.00 -8.18 -0.15
C GLU A 210 10.32 -6.83 0.13
N TRP A 211 9.94 -6.58 1.38
CA TRP A 211 9.34 -5.31 1.80
C TRP A 211 10.26 -4.14 1.51
N ARG A 212 11.55 -4.26 1.87
CA ARG A 212 12.53 -3.21 1.55
C ARG A 212 12.65 -2.97 0.05
N GLN A 213 12.77 -4.04 -0.76
CA GLN A 213 12.87 -3.90 -2.21
C GLN A 213 11.64 -3.22 -2.82
N TRP A 214 10.44 -3.64 -2.41
CA TRP A 214 9.19 -3.05 -2.86
C TRP A 214 9.07 -1.57 -2.42
N ARG A 215 9.38 -1.28 -1.15
CA ARG A 215 9.37 0.08 -0.58
C ARG A 215 10.32 1.01 -1.33
N THR A 216 11.56 0.58 -1.58
CA THR A 216 12.53 1.37 -2.37
C THR A 216 11.95 1.68 -3.75
N ALA A 217 11.42 0.67 -4.45
CA ALA A 217 10.85 0.86 -5.78
C ALA A 217 9.64 1.81 -5.78
N MET A 218 8.76 1.72 -4.78
CA MET A 218 7.62 2.63 -4.60
C MET A 218 8.07 4.08 -4.33
N VAL A 219 9.03 4.30 -3.42
CA VAL A 219 9.55 5.65 -3.13
C VAL A 219 10.18 6.26 -4.38
N HIS A 220 10.99 5.49 -5.10
CA HIS A 220 11.55 5.93 -6.38
C HIS A 220 10.47 6.30 -7.39
N GLN A 221 9.45 5.45 -7.56
CA GLN A 221 8.38 5.71 -8.53
C GLN A 221 7.52 6.92 -8.15
N LEU A 222 7.37 7.22 -6.86
CA LEU A 222 6.60 8.37 -6.38
C LEU A 222 7.38 9.69 -6.48
N LEU A 223 8.64 9.71 -6.05
CA LEU A 223 9.42 10.93 -5.89
C LEU A 223 10.33 11.25 -7.07
N SER A 224 10.69 10.24 -7.86
CA SER A 224 11.51 10.38 -9.05
C SER A 224 10.99 9.44 -10.14
N PRO A 225 9.72 9.62 -10.57
CA PRO A 225 9.14 8.78 -11.61
C PRO A 225 10.05 8.88 -12.83
N LYS A 226 10.50 7.73 -13.34
CA LYS A 226 11.13 7.71 -14.66
C LYS A 226 10.09 8.21 -15.65
N THR A 227 10.22 9.45 -16.09
CA THR A 227 9.46 9.97 -17.21
C THR A 227 9.62 8.94 -18.32
N PRO A 228 8.54 8.32 -18.83
CA PRO A 228 8.66 7.51 -20.03
C PRO A 228 9.25 8.45 -21.08
N GLU A 229 10.47 8.13 -21.51
CA GLU A 229 11.16 8.84 -22.57
C GLU A 229 10.15 9.04 -23.70
N PRO A 230 9.85 10.29 -24.11
CA PRO A 230 8.94 10.50 -25.22
C PRO A 230 9.51 9.67 -26.36
N ALA A 231 8.73 8.69 -26.83
CA ALA A 231 9.11 7.84 -27.95
C ALA A 231 9.70 8.77 -29.01
N ALA A 232 11.00 8.59 -29.26
CA ALA A 232 11.79 9.46 -30.11
C ALA A 232 10.94 9.80 -31.34
N GLU A 233 10.61 11.09 -31.49
CA GLU A 233 9.98 11.58 -32.70
C GLU A 233 10.83 11.07 -33.86
N PRO A 234 10.28 10.27 -34.78
CA PRO A 234 11.06 9.81 -35.92
C PRO A 234 11.54 11.05 -36.66
N ALA A 235 12.86 11.19 -36.78
CA ALA A 235 13.53 12.24 -37.50
C ALA A 235 12.81 12.50 -38.83
N GLN A 236 12.31 13.72 -39.01
CA GLN A 236 11.71 14.16 -40.27
C GLN A 236 12.76 14.13 -41.39
N PRO A 237 12.57 13.37 -42.48
CA PRO A 237 13.32 13.57 -43.70
C PRO A 237 12.71 14.73 -44.49
N GLN A 238 13.56 15.62 -45.00
CA GLN A 238 13.21 16.73 -45.88
C GLN A 238 12.43 16.29 -47.13
N ALA A 239 11.57 17.20 -47.58
CA ALA A 239 10.59 17.05 -48.64
C ALA A 239 11.16 16.77 -50.06
N ALA A 240 10.50 15.86 -50.77
CA ALA A 240 10.28 15.90 -52.22
C ALA A 240 8.95 15.19 -52.56
N ALA A 241 8.10 15.83 -53.39
CA ALA A 241 6.77 15.35 -53.82
C ALA A 241 6.82 14.78 -55.26
N PRO A 242 5.74 14.20 -55.86
CA PRO A 242 4.54 13.51 -55.32
C PRO A 242 4.24 12.11 -55.96
N ALA A 243 3.39 11.30 -55.26
CA ALA A 243 2.35 10.28 -55.63
C ALA A 243 2.36 9.50 -56.99
N PRO A 244 1.72 8.29 -57.15
CA PRO A 244 0.57 7.77 -56.36
C PRO A 244 0.48 6.22 -56.11
N VAL A 245 -0.50 5.83 -55.26
CA VAL A 245 -1.22 4.52 -55.06
C VAL A 245 -0.39 3.20 -54.99
N VAL A 246 -0.59 2.28 -54.04
CA VAL A 246 -1.75 1.38 -53.85
C VAL A 246 -1.79 0.88 -52.39
N ALA A 247 -3.02 0.63 -51.91
CA ALA A 247 -3.35 0.00 -50.64
C ALA A 247 -2.75 -1.40 -50.44
N GLU A 248 -2.29 -1.69 -49.22
CA GLU A 248 -2.75 -2.83 -48.39
C GLU A 248 -2.06 -2.76 -47.02
N ILE A 249 -2.85 -2.46 -45.98
CA ILE A 249 -2.45 -2.62 -44.59
C ILE A 249 -3.02 -3.95 -44.14
N VAL A 250 -2.16 -4.95 -43.92
CA VAL A 250 -2.35 -5.90 -42.81
C VAL A 250 -0.97 -6.22 -42.23
N SER A 251 -0.50 -5.37 -41.31
CA SER A 251 0.62 -5.71 -40.43
C SER A 251 0.08 -6.28 -39.12
N SER A 252 0.51 -7.49 -38.85
CA SER A 252 0.28 -8.32 -37.69
C SER A 252 1.22 -7.96 -36.52
N ALA A 253 0.68 -7.55 -35.37
CA ALA A 253 1.19 -7.85 -34.02
C ALA A 253 0.27 -7.28 -32.90
N PRO A 254 0.21 -7.90 -31.71
CA PRO A 254 -0.90 -7.76 -30.77
C PRO A 254 -0.64 -6.70 -29.71
N GLY A 255 -1.39 -5.59 -29.77
CA GLY A 255 -1.51 -4.62 -28.68
C GLY A 255 -2.89 -4.73 -28.02
N ASN A 256 -2.92 -4.82 -26.69
CA ASN A 256 -4.10 -4.94 -25.82
C ASN A 256 -4.98 -3.66 -25.78
N GLY A 257 -5.35 -3.12 -26.95
CA GLY A 257 -6.25 -1.98 -27.11
C GLY A 257 -7.58 -2.29 -27.82
N LYS A 258 -7.79 -3.53 -28.29
CA LYS A 258 -8.94 -3.89 -29.16
C LYS A 258 -9.84 -5.03 -28.65
N LEU A 259 -9.77 -5.41 -27.37
CA LEU A 259 -10.61 -6.50 -26.86
C LEU A 259 -12.10 -6.13 -26.76
N TRP A 260 -12.45 -4.84 -26.68
CA TRP A 260 -13.81 -4.34 -26.50
C TRP A 260 -14.25 -3.38 -27.63
N THR A 261 -14.27 -3.89 -28.86
CA THR A 261 -14.91 -3.16 -29.97
C THR A 261 -16.44 -3.09 -29.75
N PRO A 262 -17.14 -2.11 -30.36
CA PRO A 262 -18.61 -2.00 -30.27
C PRO A 262 -19.33 -3.29 -30.69
N GLU A 263 -18.77 -3.99 -31.69
CA GLU A 263 -19.26 -5.30 -32.17
C GLU A 263 -19.15 -6.37 -31.09
N ARG A 264 -18.00 -6.48 -30.42
CA ARG A 264 -17.81 -7.43 -29.32
C ARG A 264 -18.66 -7.12 -28.10
N LEU A 265 -18.94 -5.85 -27.83
CA LEU A 265 -19.86 -5.45 -26.76
C LEU A 265 -21.31 -5.84 -27.10
N ALA A 266 -21.72 -5.72 -28.37
CA ALA A 266 -23.02 -6.18 -28.84
C ALA A 266 -23.15 -7.70 -28.72
N ASP A 267 -22.13 -8.45 -29.13
CA ASP A 267 -22.09 -9.92 -28.98
C ASP A 267 -22.10 -10.35 -27.52
N ALA A 268 -21.31 -9.69 -26.66
CA ALA A 268 -21.30 -9.97 -25.22
C ALA A 268 -22.65 -9.66 -24.56
N LYS A 269 -23.37 -8.61 -25.00
CA LYS A 269 -24.73 -8.28 -24.54
C LYS A 269 -25.73 -9.38 -24.96
N ALA A 270 -25.70 -9.80 -26.22
CA ALA A 270 -26.56 -10.87 -26.73
C ALA A 270 -26.29 -12.22 -26.04
N TYR A 271 -25.01 -12.57 -25.83
CA TYR A 271 -24.62 -13.81 -25.17
C TYR A 271 -25.01 -13.81 -23.68
N ARG A 272 -24.85 -12.67 -22.99
CA ARG A 272 -25.27 -12.52 -21.59
C ARG A 272 -26.77 -12.64 -21.40
N GLN A 273 -27.57 -12.12 -22.33
CA GLN A 273 -29.03 -12.28 -22.26
C GLN A 273 -29.45 -13.75 -22.36
N LYS A 274 -28.71 -14.58 -23.11
CA LYS A 274 -29.00 -16.01 -23.29
C LYS A 274 -28.42 -16.91 -22.18
N HIS A 275 -27.23 -16.58 -21.67
CA HIS A 275 -26.45 -17.51 -20.83
C HIS A 275 -26.06 -16.98 -19.45
N GLY A 276 -26.34 -15.69 -19.16
CA GLY A 276 -26.01 -15.05 -17.90
C GLY A 276 -24.54 -14.63 -17.78
N THR A 277 -24.26 -13.72 -16.83
CA THR A 277 -22.97 -13.02 -16.70
C THR A 277 -21.76 -13.94 -16.54
N LYS A 278 -21.91 -15.04 -15.78
CA LYS A 278 -20.81 -15.99 -15.51
C LYS A 278 -20.36 -16.72 -16.77
N LYS A 279 -21.30 -17.26 -17.55
CA LYS A 279 -20.98 -17.95 -18.81
C LYS A 279 -20.47 -17.00 -19.89
N THR A 280 -20.88 -15.73 -19.85
CA THR A 280 -20.31 -14.70 -20.73
C THR A 280 -18.86 -14.38 -20.36
N ALA A 281 -18.53 -14.29 -19.07
CA ALA A 281 -17.16 -14.07 -18.62
C ALA A 281 -16.22 -15.19 -19.11
N GLU A 282 -16.65 -16.45 -18.96
CA GLU A 282 -15.93 -17.63 -19.47
C GLU A 282 -15.82 -17.63 -21.00
N HIS A 283 -16.89 -17.34 -21.74
CA HIS A 283 -16.90 -17.32 -23.21
C HIS A 283 -15.97 -16.26 -23.81
N PHE A 284 -15.84 -15.11 -23.15
CA PHE A 284 -14.99 -14.01 -23.61
C PHE A 284 -13.60 -13.99 -22.95
N GLY A 285 -13.29 -14.96 -22.07
CA GLY A 285 -11.99 -15.07 -21.41
C GLY A 285 -11.66 -13.91 -20.48
N VAL A 286 -12.67 -13.33 -19.82
CA VAL A 286 -12.56 -12.12 -18.98
C VAL A 286 -13.24 -12.32 -17.63
N SER A 287 -12.95 -11.46 -16.65
CA SER A 287 -13.58 -11.53 -15.32
C SER A 287 -15.07 -11.15 -15.37
N GLU A 288 -15.88 -11.74 -14.48
CA GLU A 288 -17.30 -11.36 -14.33
C GLU A 288 -17.48 -9.87 -14.02
N GLN A 289 -16.54 -9.29 -13.25
CA GLN A 289 -16.56 -7.89 -12.87
C GLN A 289 -16.38 -6.98 -14.10
N LEU A 290 -15.52 -7.36 -15.04
CA LEU A 290 -15.33 -6.64 -16.29
C LEU A 290 -16.59 -6.67 -17.17
N ILE A 291 -17.28 -7.82 -17.23
CA ILE A 291 -18.59 -7.92 -17.93
C ILE A 291 -19.64 -7.03 -17.27
N ARG A 292 -19.71 -6.98 -15.93
CA ARG A 292 -20.67 -6.12 -15.20
C ARG A 292 -20.36 -4.63 -15.39
N GLN A 293 -19.09 -4.25 -15.44
CA GLN A 293 -18.64 -2.88 -15.66
C GLN A 293 -18.94 -2.40 -17.09
N LYS A 294 -18.72 -3.25 -18.09
CA LYS A 294 -18.96 -2.90 -19.51
C LYS A 294 -20.42 -3.02 -19.94
N LEU A 295 -21.20 -3.86 -19.25
CA LEU A 295 -22.62 -4.05 -19.49
C LEU A 295 -23.39 -3.92 -18.16
N PRO A 296 -23.65 -2.71 -17.66
CA PRO A 296 -24.48 -2.52 -16.48
C PRO A 296 -25.91 -3.03 -16.71
N SER A 297 -26.56 -3.58 -15.68
CA SER A 297 -27.96 -4.04 -15.80
C SER A 297 -28.91 -2.84 -15.74
N GLU A 298 -29.84 -2.75 -16.68
CA GLU A 298 -30.85 -1.67 -16.75
C GLU A 298 -31.99 -1.80 -15.71
N LYS A 299 -31.90 -2.71 -14.72
CA LYS A 299 -32.96 -2.83 -13.71
C LYS A 299 -32.87 -1.64 -12.73
N PRO A 300 -33.90 -0.79 -12.63
CA PRO A 300 -33.92 0.28 -11.64
C PRO A 300 -33.99 -0.32 -10.23
N ILE A 301 -33.06 0.08 -9.38
CA ILE A 301 -33.09 -0.22 -7.95
C ILE A 301 -34.15 0.71 -7.32
N PRO A 302 -35.20 0.20 -6.66
CA PRO A 302 -36.23 1.05 -6.07
C PRO A 302 -35.62 1.86 -4.91
N LYS A 303 -35.71 3.20 -5.01
CA LYS A 303 -35.44 4.13 -3.91
C LYS A 303 -36.66 4.16 -2.97
N GLY A 304 -36.51 3.74 -1.72
CA GLY A 304 -37.55 3.91 -0.70
C GLY A 304 -37.28 3.25 0.66
N TYR A 305 -36.89 4.08 1.64
CA TYR A 305 -37.28 4.11 3.07
C TYR A 305 -37.49 2.84 3.93
N SER A 306 -36.82 2.81 5.10
CA SER A 306 -37.43 2.96 6.44
C SER A 306 -36.30 3.01 7.50
N ALA A 307 -35.84 4.17 7.98
CA ALA A 307 -36.30 4.87 9.19
C ALA A 307 -37.01 3.99 10.25
N PHE A 308 -36.45 3.99 11.47
CA PHE A 308 -37.00 3.47 12.74
C PHE A 308 -37.31 1.96 12.85
N THR A 309 -36.51 1.24 13.63
CA THR A 309 -37.01 0.57 14.86
C THR A 309 -35.89 0.42 15.89
N HIS A 310 -36.22 0.94 17.08
CA HIS A 310 -35.52 0.95 18.36
C HIS A 310 -34.94 -0.40 18.85
N ARG A 311 -33.81 -0.33 19.56
CA ARG A 311 -33.41 -1.23 20.68
C ARG A 311 -34.53 -1.28 21.74
N PRO A 312 -34.75 -2.37 22.53
CA PRO A 312 -33.75 -2.96 23.45
C PRO A 312 -33.83 -4.52 23.52
N LYS A 313 -32.93 -5.29 24.14
CA LYS A 313 -32.04 -5.15 25.30
C LYS A 313 -30.61 -5.53 24.95
#